data_AF-A0A0R1NHF3-F1
#
_entry.id   AF-A0A0R1NHF3-F1
#
_cell.length_a   1.000
_cell.length_b   1.000
_cell.length_c   1.000
_cell.angle_alpha   90.00
_cell.angle_beta   90.00
_cell.angle_gamma   90.00
#
_symmetry.space_group_name_H-M   'P 1'
#
loop_
_entity.id
_entity.type
_entity.pdbx_description
1 polymer ?
#
loop_
_entity_poly.entity_id
_entity_poly.type
_entity_poly.pdbx_seq_one_letter_code
_entity_poly.pdbx_strand_id
1 'polypeptide(L)'
;MDIRTIEKDVLTKAKNNINPSTSSQLARELQQKWGKYAFDITNKLQKQGYLVRCDFFFGGDFWLGYLTPAGTEYLKELNYSAKKEQTNIYQNNFNSAVSVTNLQQGDHNSIIESKNEVDYSALLKTIEKINDLKLLYMKAEDYNPDFYKTLDELQESTEKKESYGKLKKIWNKLQNILGSNSVSNISSIISTIIAACTAFK
;
A
#
# COMPACT_ATOMS: atom_id res chain seq x y z
N MET A 1 -17.54 -20.94 2.82
CA MET A 1 -17.02 -19.95 1.84
C MET A 1 -15.51 -20.15 1.76
N ASP A 2 -14.97 -20.38 0.58
CA ASP A 2 -13.55 -20.65 0.41
C ASP A 2 -12.75 -19.34 0.29
N ILE A 3 -11.81 -19.13 1.21
CA ILE A 3 -10.95 -17.95 1.26
C ILE A 3 -10.11 -17.84 -0.02
N ARG A 4 -9.66 -18.97 -0.58
CA ARG A 4 -8.83 -19.01 -1.80
C ARG A 4 -9.58 -18.49 -3.02
N THR A 5 -10.89 -18.69 -3.07
CA THR A 5 -11.76 -18.15 -4.12
C THR A 5 -11.80 -16.62 -4.07
N ILE A 6 -11.84 -16.01 -2.89
CA ILE A 6 -11.83 -14.55 -2.71
C ILE A 6 -10.45 -13.99 -3.03
N GLU A 7 -9.38 -14.64 -2.54
CA GLU A 7 -8.00 -14.25 -2.84
C GLU A 7 -7.73 -14.22 -4.35
N LYS A 8 -8.17 -15.26 -5.07
CA LYS A 8 -8.07 -15.32 -6.53
C LYS A 8 -8.81 -14.18 -7.22
N ASP A 9 -10.02 -13.85 -6.78
CA ASP A 9 -10.84 -12.78 -7.39
C ASP A 9 -10.20 -11.40 -7.16
N VAL A 10 -9.74 -11.12 -5.93
CA VAL A 10 -9.03 -9.88 -5.58
C VAL A 10 -7.76 -9.72 -6.45
N LEU A 11 -6.92 -10.75 -6.54
CA LEU A 11 -5.68 -10.70 -7.32
C LEU A 11 -5.95 -10.58 -8.82
N THR A 12 -7.02 -11.20 -9.33
CA THR A 12 -7.43 -11.08 -10.74
C THR A 12 -7.89 -9.67 -11.06
N LYS A 13 -8.67 -9.04 -10.17
CA LYS A 13 -9.10 -7.64 -10.32
C LYS A 13 -7.89 -6.69 -10.25
N ALA A 14 -6.96 -6.92 -9.32
CA ALA A 14 -5.75 -6.12 -9.17
C ALA A 14 -4.85 -6.17 -10.41
N LYS A 15 -4.83 -7.29 -11.15
CA LYS A 15 -4.12 -7.41 -12.44
C LYS A 15 -4.66 -6.43 -13.50
N ASN A 16 -5.95 -6.11 -13.46
CA ASN A 16 -6.62 -5.23 -14.42
C ASN A 16 -6.70 -3.78 -13.91
N ASN A 17 -5.98 -3.46 -12.84
CA ASN A 17 -6.01 -2.14 -12.23
C ASN A 17 -4.97 -1.22 -12.86
N ILE A 18 -5.43 -0.18 -13.56
CA ILE A 18 -4.58 0.67 -14.40
C ILE A 18 -4.41 2.08 -13.80
N ASN A 19 -5.37 2.55 -13.00
CA ASN A 19 -5.36 3.89 -12.40
C ASN A 19 -6.33 3.99 -11.20
N PRO A 20 -6.29 5.09 -10.42
CA PRO A 20 -7.11 5.25 -9.22
C PRO A 20 -8.63 5.16 -9.45
N SER A 21 -9.14 5.64 -10.58
CA SER A 21 -10.56 5.55 -10.92
C SER A 21 -10.97 4.07 -11.05
N THR A 22 -10.14 3.27 -11.71
CA THR A 22 -10.33 1.82 -11.83
C THR A 22 -10.17 1.11 -10.48
N SER A 23 -9.23 1.54 -9.62
CA SER A 23 -9.05 0.98 -8.26
C SER A 23 -10.34 1.04 -7.43
N SER A 24 -11.01 2.20 -7.44
CA SER A 24 -12.22 2.42 -6.66
C SER A 24 -13.41 1.59 -7.17
N GLN A 25 -13.54 1.46 -8.50
CA GLN A 25 -14.59 0.65 -9.11
C GLN A 25 -14.40 -0.84 -8.80
N LEU A 26 -13.18 -1.36 -8.97
CA LEU A 26 -12.88 -2.78 -8.73
C LEU A 26 -13.06 -3.15 -7.25
N ALA A 27 -12.71 -2.25 -6.32
CA ALA A 27 -12.95 -2.46 -4.90
C ALA A 27 -14.45 -2.55 -4.59
N ARG A 28 -15.27 -1.66 -5.17
CA ARG A 28 -16.74 -1.72 -5.03
C ARG A 28 -17.33 -3.02 -5.57
N GLU A 29 -16.85 -3.50 -6.73
CA GLU A 29 -17.28 -4.79 -7.29
C GLU A 29 -16.95 -5.95 -6.33
N LEU A 30 -15.75 -5.94 -5.74
CA LEU A 30 -15.33 -6.94 -4.76
C LEU A 30 -16.18 -6.87 -3.49
N GLN A 31 -16.47 -5.67 -2.97
CA GLN A 31 -17.31 -5.48 -1.79
C GLN A 31 -18.78 -5.85 -2.03
N GLN A 32 -19.34 -5.56 -3.20
CA GLN A 32 -20.70 -5.98 -3.56
C GLN A 32 -20.82 -7.50 -3.59
N LYS A 33 -19.77 -8.19 -4.05
CA LYS A 33 -19.77 -9.65 -4.19
C LYS A 33 -19.45 -10.38 -2.88
N TRP A 34 -18.48 -9.89 -2.12
CA TRP A 34 -17.91 -10.60 -0.96
C TRP A 34 -18.15 -9.89 0.38
N GLY A 35 -18.77 -8.71 0.37
CA GLY A 35 -19.01 -7.91 1.57
C GLY A 35 -17.71 -7.58 2.32
N LYS A 36 -17.78 -7.68 3.66
CA LYS A 36 -16.64 -7.43 4.56
C LYS A 36 -15.40 -8.29 4.25
N TYR A 37 -15.58 -9.47 3.67
CA TYR A 37 -14.46 -10.36 3.37
C TYR A 37 -13.56 -9.83 2.25
N ALA A 38 -14.09 -8.99 1.35
CA ALA A 38 -13.25 -8.30 0.36
C ALA A 38 -12.18 -7.43 1.02
N PHE A 39 -12.58 -6.68 2.05
CA PHE A 39 -11.69 -5.81 2.80
C PHE A 39 -10.63 -6.62 3.57
N ASP A 40 -11.07 -7.60 4.36
CA ASP A 40 -10.17 -8.40 5.20
C ASP A 40 -9.13 -9.15 4.36
N ILE A 41 -9.56 -9.76 3.25
CA ILE A 41 -8.68 -10.50 2.35
C ILE A 41 -7.76 -9.57 1.57
N THR A 42 -8.22 -8.41 1.11
CA THR A 42 -7.34 -7.43 0.44
C THR A 42 -6.26 -6.92 1.40
N ASN A 43 -6.62 -6.62 2.65
CA ASN A 43 -5.67 -6.22 3.69
C ASN A 43 -4.65 -7.33 4.00
N LYS A 44 -5.11 -8.58 4.10
CA LYS A 44 -4.22 -9.74 4.26
C LYS A 44 -3.23 -9.86 3.10
N LEU A 45 -3.71 -9.80 1.86
CA LEU A 45 -2.88 -9.93 0.66
C LEU A 45 -1.86 -8.78 0.53
N GLN A 46 -2.23 -7.56 0.94
CA GLN A 46 -1.28 -6.45 1.05
C GLN A 46 -0.20 -6.74 2.10
N LYS A 47 -0.58 -7.17 3.31
CA LYS A 47 0.39 -7.50 4.39
C LYS A 47 1.36 -8.62 4.01
N GLN A 48 0.93 -9.53 3.14
CA GLN A 48 1.74 -10.61 2.59
C GLN A 48 2.58 -10.19 1.38
N GLY A 49 2.48 -8.94 0.92
CA GLY A 49 3.27 -8.40 -0.20
C GLY A 49 2.76 -8.81 -1.58
N TYR A 50 1.56 -9.40 -1.69
CA TYR A 50 0.97 -9.76 -2.98
C TYR A 50 0.30 -8.58 -3.69
N LEU A 51 -0.07 -7.55 -2.94
CA LEU A 51 -0.62 -6.30 -3.41
C LEU A 51 0.17 -5.12 -2.84
N VAL A 52 0.28 -4.05 -3.61
CA VAL A 52 0.90 -2.79 -3.17
C VAL A 52 -0.04 -1.61 -3.41
N ARG A 53 0.09 -0.58 -2.57
CA ARG A 53 -0.70 0.66 -2.68
C ARG A 53 -2.22 0.43 -2.59
N CYS A 54 -2.70 -0.44 -1.70
CA CYS A 54 -4.12 -0.40 -1.33
C CYS A 54 -4.30 0.68 -0.27
N ASP A 55 -5.33 1.50 -0.45
CA ASP A 55 -5.71 2.53 0.51
C ASP A 55 -6.96 2.04 1.25
N PHE A 56 -6.90 1.92 2.58
CA PHE A 56 -8.01 1.43 3.41
C PHE A 56 -8.62 2.57 4.19
N PHE A 57 -9.95 2.69 4.14
CA PHE A 57 -10.71 3.78 4.76
C PHE A 57 -11.54 3.27 5.94
N PHE A 58 -11.86 4.18 6.85
CA PHE A 58 -12.80 3.92 7.93
C PHE A 58 -14.18 3.54 7.35
N GLY A 59 -14.84 2.55 7.96
CA GLY A 59 -16.11 1.99 7.46
C GLY A 59 -15.98 0.71 6.64
N GLY A 60 -14.76 0.22 6.39
CA GLY A 60 -14.52 -1.04 5.67
C GLY A 60 -14.40 -0.89 4.15
N ASP A 61 -14.23 0.34 3.68
CA ASP A 61 -13.97 0.68 2.28
C ASP A 61 -12.48 0.68 1.95
N PHE A 62 -12.15 0.46 0.67
CA PHE A 62 -10.76 0.50 0.21
C PHE A 62 -10.64 0.85 -1.28
N TRP A 63 -9.46 1.30 -1.70
CA TRP A 63 -9.03 1.29 -3.09
C TRP A 63 -8.13 0.10 -3.33
N LEU A 64 -8.45 -0.66 -4.38
CA LEU A 64 -7.66 -1.83 -4.73
C LEU A 64 -6.27 -1.38 -5.20
N GLY A 65 -5.25 -2.04 -4.68
CA GLY A 65 -3.87 -1.80 -5.08
C GLY A 65 -3.50 -2.49 -6.38
N TYR A 66 -2.20 -2.49 -6.66
CA TYR A 66 -1.61 -3.11 -7.85
C TYR A 66 -1.00 -4.47 -7.48
N LEU A 67 -1.05 -5.39 -8.45
CA LEU A 67 -0.47 -6.71 -8.32
C LEU A 67 1.06 -6.65 -8.31
N THR A 68 1.70 -7.34 -7.36
CA THR A 68 3.17 -7.47 -7.34
C THR A 68 3.64 -8.68 -8.16
N PRO A 69 4.95 -8.82 -8.44
CA PRO A 69 5.49 -10.06 -9.01
C PRO A 69 5.16 -11.28 -8.15
N ALA A 70 5.30 -11.19 -6.82
CA ALA A 70 4.93 -12.26 -5.90
C ALA A 70 3.43 -12.59 -5.95
N GLY A 71 2.57 -11.57 -6.02
CA GLY A 71 1.13 -11.76 -6.19
C GLY A 71 0.75 -12.40 -7.53
N THR A 72 1.53 -12.14 -8.58
CA THR A 72 1.36 -12.76 -9.90
C THR A 72 1.66 -14.25 -9.87
N GLU A 73 2.76 -14.67 -9.22
CA GLU A 73 3.09 -16.08 -9.05
C GLU A 73 2.06 -16.79 -8.17
N TYR A 74 1.65 -16.16 -7.05
CA TYR A 74 0.62 -16.72 -6.19
C TYR A 74 -0.73 -16.88 -6.91
N LEU A 75 -1.13 -15.92 -7.75
CA LEU A 75 -2.32 -16.04 -8.59
C LEU A 75 -2.21 -17.22 -9.58
N LYS A 76 -1.02 -17.52 -10.12
CA LYS A 76 -0.83 -18.71 -10.96
C LYS A 76 -1.04 -19.98 -10.14
N GLU A 77 -0.48 -20.09 -8.93
CA GLU A 77 -0.66 -21.25 -8.05
C GLU A 77 -2.14 -21.51 -7.69
N LEU A 78 -2.90 -20.45 -7.42
CA LEU A 78 -4.35 -20.54 -7.19
C LEU A 78 -5.09 -21.04 -8.44
N ASN A 79 -4.64 -20.66 -9.64
CA ASN A 79 -5.20 -21.16 -10.90
C ASN A 79 -4.83 -22.63 -11.18
N TYR A 80 -3.63 -23.07 -10.80
CA TYR A 80 -3.22 -24.48 -10.93
C TYR A 80 -3.91 -25.40 -9.91
N SER A 81 -4.16 -24.92 -8.69
CA SER A 81 -4.88 -25.67 -7.66
C SER A 81 -6.34 -25.91 -8.04
N ALA A 82 -6.99 -24.92 -8.66
CA ALA A 82 -8.35 -25.06 -9.21
C ALA A 82 -8.43 -26.05 -10.39
N LYS A 83 -7.34 -26.21 -11.17
CA LYS A 83 -7.25 -27.25 -12.21
C LYS A 83 -7.15 -28.66 -11.61
N LYS A 84 -6.43 -28.85 -10.50
CA LYS A 84 -6.33 -30.16 -9.83
C LYS A 84 -7.64 -30.65 -9.23
N GLU A 85 -8.50 -29.75 -8.72
CA GLU A 85 -9.82 -30.15 -8.20
C GLU A 85 -10.82 -30.56 -9.30
N GLN A 86 -10.62 -30.15 -10.55
CA GLN A 86 -11.41 -30.62 -11.70
C GLN A 86 -10.85 -31.87 -12.39
N THR A 87 -9.62 -32.28 -12.07
CA THR A 87 -9.01 -33.53 -12.55
C THR A 87 -8.79 -34.50 -11.39
N ASN A 88 -9.86 -34.86 -10.69
CA ASN A 88 -9.95 -36.20 -10.11
C ASN A 88 -10.26 -37.16 -11.25
N ILE A 89 -9.20 -37.58 -11.95
CA ILE A 89 -8.94 -38.87 -12.61
C ILE A 89 -7.63 -38.61 -13.35
N TYR A 90 -6.51 -38.96 -12.74
CA TYR A 90 -5.54 -39.90 -13.31
C TYR A 90 -4.51 -40.23 -12.23
N GLN A 91 -4.51 -41.52 -11.90
CA GLN A 91 -3.60 -42.17 -10.97
C GLN A 91 -2.16 -42.15 -11.48
N ASN A 92 -1.24 -42.21 -10.51
CA ASN A 92 0.06 -42.88 -10.54
C ASN A 92 1.13 -42.37 -11.53
N ASN A 93 2.17 -41.75 -10.97
CA ASN A 93 3.44 -42.44 -10.67
C ASN A 93 4.47 -41.40 -10.24
N PHE A 94 5.12 -41.58 -9.09
CA PHE A 94 6.58 -41.50 -8.94
C PHE A 94 6.94 -41.76 -7.47
N ASN A 95 7.01 -43.05 -7.14
CA ASN A 95 8.03 -43.50 -6.21
C ASN A 95 9.36 -43.46 -6.96
N SER A 96 10.25 -42.54 -6.61
CA SER A 96 11.68 -42.70 -6.84
C SER A 96 12.47 -42.04 -5.71
N ALA A 97 13.40 -42.79 -5.16
CA ALA A 97 14.28 -42.40 -4.08
C ALA A 97 15.48 -41.56 -4.59
N VAL A 98 15.78 -40.49 -3.84
CA VAL A 98 17.08 -39.83 -3.63
C VAL A 98 17.81 -39.16 -4.81
N SER A 99 18.07 -37.85 -4.68
CA SER A 99 19.46 -37.35 -4.68
C SER A 99 19.55 -35.96 -4.03
N VAL A 100 20.26 -35.89 -2.91
CA VAL A 100 20.75 -34.65 -2.30
C VAL A 100 22.04 -34.30 -3.04
N THR A 101 21.97 -33.51 -4.10
CA THR A 101 23.12 -32.74 -4.63
C THR A 101 22.66 -31.84 -5.79
N ASN A 102 22.99 -30.55 -5.66
CA ASN A 102 22.88 -29.45 -6.64
C ASN A 102 21.81 -28.39 -6.34
N LEU A 103 22.05 -27.62 -5.27
CA LEU A 103 21.90 -26.16 -5.32
C LEU A 103 23.07 -25.55 -4.53
N GLN A 104 24.24 -25.47 -5.17
CA GLN A 104 25.37 -24.70 -4.68
C GLN A 104 25.19 -23.24 -5.11
N GLN A 105 24.97 -22.39 -4.11
CA GLN A 105 25.24 -20.95 -3.92
C GLN A 105 25.36 -19.95 -5.09
N GLY A 106 24.79 -18.77 -4.82
CA GLY A 106 25.06 -17.47 -5.44
C GLY A 106 23.76 -16.88 -6.01
N ASP A 107 23.24 -15.72 -5.62
CA ASP A 107 23.71 -14.63 -4.78
C ASP A 107 22.49 -13.70 -4.54
N HIS A 108 22.55 -12.86 -3.50
CA HIS A 108 21.59 -11.81 -3.13
C HIS A 108 20.49 -12.19 -2.12
N ASN A 109 20.92 -12.59 -0.91
CA ASN A 109 20.36 -11.88 0.24
C ASN A 109 20.96 -10.47 0.22
N SER A 110 20.42 -9.56 -0.61
CA SER A 110 20.58 -8.16 -0.27
C SER A 110 19.73 -7.97 0.97
N ILE A 111 20.39 -7.87 2.12
CA ILE A 111 19.86 -7.01 3.17
C ILE A 111 19.58 -5.70 2.43
N ILE A 112 18.30 -5.40 2.19
CA ILE A 112 17.94 -4.05 1.77
C ILE A 112 18.29 -3.24 3.01
N GLU A 113 19.52 -2.75 3.08
CA GLU A 113 19.82 -1.60 3.90
C GLU A 113 18.79 -0.57 3.46
N SER A 114 17.81 -0.31 4.33
CA SER A 114 16.97 0.88 4.21
C SER A 114 17.97 2.02 4.28
N LYS A 115 18.46 2.45 3.12
CA LYS A 115 19.24 3.66 3.05
C LYS A 115 18.25 4.71 3.50
N ASN A 116 18.44 5.23 4.71
CA ASN A 116 17.69 6.33 5.31
C ASN A 116 17.89 7.57 4.44
N GLU A 117 17.34 7.53 3.24
CA GLU A 117 17.54 8.45 2.14
C GLU A 117 16.26 9.27 2.02
N VAL A 118 16.47 10.58 1.91
CA VAL A 118 15.39 11.53 1.68
C VAL A 118 15.50 12.03 0.26
N ASP A 119 14.45 11.84 -0.53
CA ASP A 119 14.25 12.57 -1.78
C ASP A 119 13.71 13.97 -1.45
N TYR A 120 14.64 14.90 -1.22
CA TYR A 120 14.32 16.29 -0.86
C TYR A 120 13.45 16.98 -1.92
N SER A 121 13.59 16.64 -3.21
CA SER A 121 12.77 17.24 -4.26
C SER A 121 11.32 16.75 -4.18
N ALA A 122 11.12 15.45 -3.96
CA ALA A 122 9.79 14.88 -3.75
C ALA A 122 9.15 15.43 -2.47
N LEU A 123 9.94 15.63 -1.41
CA LEU A 123 9.45 16.21 -0.14
C LEU A 123 8.99 17.65 -0.34
N LEU A 124 9.78 18.50 -0.99
CA LEU A 124 9.41 19.90 -1.28
C LEU A 124 8.16 19.99 -2.16
N LYS A 125 8.08 19.19 -3.24
CA LYS A 125 6.87 19.13 -4.08
C LYS A 125 5.62 18.71 -3.32
N THR A 126 5.79 17.86 -2.30
CA THR A 126 4.67 17.43 -1.45
C THR A 126 4.25 18.55 -0.53
N ILE A 127 5.20 19.29 0.06
CA ILE A 127 4.93 20.48 0.87
C ILE A 127 4.21 21.55 0.06
N GLU A 128 4.65 21.84 -1.17
CA GLU A 128 3.98 22.78 -2.09
C GLU A 128 2.51 22.42 -2.30
N LYS A 129 2.21 21.15 -2.62
CA LYS A 129 0.82 20.68 -2.78
C LYS A 129 -0.02 20.81 -1.52
N ILE A 130 0.57 20.65 -0.34
CA ILE A 130 -0.13 20.88 0.94
C ILE A 130 -0.36 22.39 1.15
N ASN A 131 0.59 23.24 0.76
CA ASN A 131 0.46 24.70 0.84
C ASN A 131 -0.64 25.25 -0.07
N ASP A 132 -0.90 24.63 -1.22
CA ASP A 132 -2.04 25.00 -2.10
C ASP A 132 -3.40 24.90 -1.37
N LEU A 133 -3.49 24.05 -0.33
CA LEU A 133 -4.71 23.82 0.45
C LEU A 133 -4.81 24.72 1.70
N LYS A 134 -3.82 25.60 1.95
CA LYS A 134 -3.71 26.38 3.20
C LYS A 134 -4.94 27.18 3.55
N LEU A 135 -5.47 27.94 2.60
CA LEU A 135 -6.66 28.76 2.82
C LEU A 135 -7.91 27.93 3.11
N LEU A 136 -7.99 26.72 2.56
CA LEU A 136 -9.12 25.81 2.80
C LEU A 136 -8.99 25.14 4.17
N TYR A 137 -7.78 24.71 4.53
CA TYR A 137 -7.53 24.09 5.84
C TYR A 137 -7.70 25.08 7.00
N MET A 138 -7.28 26.34 6.84
CA MET A 138 -7.49 27.39 7.86
C MET A 138 -8.97 27.71 8.12
N LYS A 139 -9.86 27.36 7.18
CA LYS A 139 -11.32 27.53 7.30
C LYS A 139 -12.02 26.26 7.75
N ALA A 140 -11.29 25.15 7.90
CA ALA A 140 -11.86 23.89 8.31
C ALA A 140 -12.18 23.92 9.82
N GLU A 141 -13.23 23.22 10.21
CA GLU A 141 -13.70 23.16 11.61
C GLU A 141 -12.67 22.52 12.54
N ASP A 142 -11.83 21.64 11.99
CA ASP A 142 -10.77 20.91 12.64
C ASP A 142 -9.39 21.55 12.45
N TYR A 143 -9.34 22.83 12.06
CA TYR A 143 -8.11 23.56 11.86
C TYR A 143 -7.22 23.53 13.10
N ASN A 144 -6.05 22.92 12.95
CA ASN A 144 -4.99 22.99 13.94
C ASN A 144 -3.86 23.94 13.47
N PRO A 145 -3.62 25.08 14.14
CA PRO A 145 -2.57 26.03 13.75
C PRO A 145 -1.16 25.46 13.85
N ASP A 146 -0.93 24.44 14.69
CA ASP A 146 0.37 23.78 14.78
C ASP A 146 0.72 22.98 13.53
N PHE A 147 -0.26 22.66 12.68
CA PHE A 147 -0.02 21.94 11.42
C PHE A 147 0.88 22.75 10.49
N TYR A 148 0.47 23.97 10.10
CA TYR A 148 1.28 24.79 9.18
C TYR A 148 2.58 25.26 9.82
N LYS A 149 2.61 25.48 11.13
CA LYS A 149 3.86 25.74 11.85
C LYS A 149 4.85 24.57 11.73
N THR A 150 4.36 23.33 11.87
CA THR A 150 5.20 22.13 11.72
C THR A 150 5.56 21.87 10.25
N LEU A 151 4.70 22.29 9.30
CA LEU A 151 4.96 22.19 7.86
C LEU A 151 6.07 23.17 7.43
N ASP A 152 6.05 24.40 7.96
CA ASP A 152 7.10 25.39 7.73
C ASP A 152 8.44 24.90 8.32
N GLU A 153 8.43 24.31 9.52
CA GLU A 153 9.62 23.66 10.13
C GLU A 153 10.18 22.54 9.25
N LEU A 154 9.30 21.73 8.66
CA LEU A 154 9.69 20.66 7.73
C LEU A 154 10.29 21.25 6.45
N GLN A 155 9.70 22.30 5.90
CA GLN A 155 10.18 22.96 4.69
C GLN A 155 11.59 23.51 4.90
N GLU A 156 11.80 24.30 5.95
CA GLU A 156 13.13 24.85 6.26
C GLU A 156 14.16 23.74 6.47
N SER A 157 13.79 22.68 7.20
CA SER A 157 14.69 21.55 7.45
C SER A 157 15.02 20.79 6.16
N THR A 158 14.07 20.72 5.23
CA THR A 158 14.25 20.08 3.91
C THR A 158 15.17 20.91 3.02
N GLU A 159 15.00 22.24 3.00
CA GLU A 159 15.86 23.18 2.28
C GLU A 159 17.30 23.16 2.80
N LYS A 160 17.46 23.04 4.13
CA LYS A 160 18.77 22.86 4.80
C LYS A 160 19.38 21.46 4.61
N LYS A 161 18.66 20.54 3.93
CA LYS A 161 19.05 19.14 3.72
C LYS A 161 19.43 18.40 5.01
N GLU A 162 18.61 18.61 6.03
CA GLU A 162 18.79 17.99 7.35
C GLU A 162 18.68 16.46 7.31
N SER A 163 19.21 15.80 8.34
CA SER A 163 19.23 14.34 8.42
C SER A 163 17.84 13.69 8.32
N TYR A 164 17.81 12.48 7.74
CA TYR A 164 16.59 11.66 7.63
C TYR A 164 15.83 11.55 8.95
N GLY A 165 16.53 11.27 10.06
CA GLY A 165 15.89 11.09 11.37
C GLY A 165 15.18 12.36 11.85
N LYS A 166 15.77 13.53 11.62
CA LYS A 166 15.16 14.83 11.95
C LYS A 166 13.93 15.10 11.09
N LEU A 167 14.05 14.92 9.78
CA LEU A 167 12.93 15.13 8.85
C LEU A 167 11.79 14.15 9.09
N LYS A 168 12.09 12.87 9.34
CA LYS A 168 11.09 11.84 9.64
C LYS A 168 10.35 12.13 10.94
N LYS A 169 11.03 12.67 11.95
CA LYS A 169 10.40 13.09 13.21
C LYS A 169 9.39 14.23 13.00
N ILE A 170 9.77 15.25 12.22
CA ILE A 170 8.86 16.36 11.88
C ILE A 170 7.69 15.85 11.02
N TRP A 171 7.96 14.97 10.06
CA TRP A 171 6.95 14.33 9.22
C TRP A 171 5.91 13.54 10.03
N ASN A 172 6.35 12.70 10.96
CA ASN A 172 5.46 11.92 11.82
C ASN A 172 4.63 12.85 12.74
N LYS A 173 5.20 13.99 13.17
CA LYS A 173 4.45 14.99 13.95
C LYS A 173 3.30 15.59 13.14
N LEU A 174 3.50 15.91 11.85
CA LEU A 174 2.43 16.36 10.95
C LEU A 174 1.31 15.32 10.82
N GLN A 175 1.68 14.05 10.64
CA GLN A 175 0.71 12.94 10.56
C GLN A 175 -0.11 12.83 11.85
N ASN A 176 0.51 12.96 13.02
CA ASN A 176 -0.18 12.90 14.30
C ASN A 176 -1.14 14.06 14.50
N ILE A 177 -0.80 15.27 14.04
CA ILE A 177 -1.69 16.44 14.12
C ILE A 177 -2.95 16.20 13.28
N LEU A 178 -2.82 15.62 12.09
CA LEU A 178 -3.99 15.31 11.26
C LEU A 178 -4.79 14.11 11.79
N GLY A 179 -4.11 13.08 12.28
CA GLY A 179 -4.77 11.88 12.84
C GLY A 179 -5.57 12.14 14.12
N SER A 180 -5.26 13.23 14.83
CA SER A 180 -6.01 13.68 16.00
C SER A 180 -7.21 14.58 15.66
N ASN A 181 -7.33 15.02 14.40
CA ASN A 181 -8.30 16.04 13.97
C ASN A 181 -9.17 15.61 12.77
N SER A 182 -9.16 14.36 12.30
CA SER A 182 -9.70 13.97 10.98
C SER A 182 -11.24 13.93 10.87
N VAL A 183 -11.91 15.08 10.98
CA VAL A 183 -13.37 15.21 10.76
C VAL A 183 -13.66 15.92 9.44
N SER A 184 -12.77 16.80 8.93
CA SER A 184 -13.01 17.53 7.69
C SER A 184 -12.49 16.84 6.42
N ASN A 185 -13.17 17.14 5.30
CA ASN A 185 -12.76 16.72 3.96
C ASN A 185 -11.34 17.23 3.59
N ILE A 186 -10.94 18.40 4.08
CA ILE A 186 -9.62 18.97 3.76
C ILE A 186 -8.50 18.25 4.51
N SER A 187 -8.68 17.95 5.81
CA SER A 187 -7.73 17.14 6.59
C SER A 187 -7.52 15.76 5.97
N SER A 188 -8.58 15.17 5.42
CA SER A 188 -8.52 13.89 4.70
C SER A 188 -7.74 13.97 3.39
N ILE A 189 -7.91 15.05 2.61
CA ILE A 189 -7.13 15.30 1.38
C ILE A 189 -5.65 15.48 1.71
N ILE A 190 -5.31 16.29 2.72
CA ILE A 190 -3.93 16.51 3.15
C ILE A 190 -3.30 15.19 3.63
N SER A 191 -4.04 14.39 4.42
CA SER A 191 -3.57 13.08 4.87
C SER A 191 -3.27 12.13 3.72
N THR A 192 -4.07 12.18 2.65
CA THR A 192 -3.85 11.40 1.43
C THR A 192 -2.59 11.85 0.69
N ILE A 193 -2.36 13.17 0.56
CA ILE A 193 -1.14 13.73 -0.05
C ILE A 193 0.11 13.27 0.73
N ILE A 194 0.04 13.29 2.06
CA ILE A 194 1.10 12.82 2.94
C ILE A 194 1.32 11.30 2.78
N ALA A 195 0.27 10.48 2.74
CA ALA A 195 0.39 9.04 2.56
C ALA A 195 1.01 8.66 1.19
N ALA A 196 0.71 9.43 0.15
CA ALA A 196 1.26 9.25 -1.19
C ALA A 196 2.71 9.75 -1.34
N CYS A 197 3.26 10.42 -0.33
CA CYS A 197 4.63 10.93 -0.35
C CYS A 197 5.63 9.76 -0.31
N THR A 198 6.48 9.68 -1.33
CA THR A 198 7.53 8.65 -1.45
C THR A 198 8.92 9.19 -1.09
N ALA A 199 8.98 10.34 -0.41
CA ALA A 199 10.23 11.04 -0.16
C ALA A 199 11.14 10.35 0.87
N PHE A 200 10.60 9.49 1.73
CA PHE A 200 11.36 8.74 2.73
C PHE A 200 11.47 7.28 2.27
N LYS A 201 12.70 6.80 2.02
CA LYS A 201 13.01 5.43 1.61
C LYS A 201 13.72 4.66 2.71
#